data_AF-A0A1I1ZT73-F1
#
_entry.id   AF-A0A1I1ZT73-F1
#
_cell.length_a   1.000
_cell.length_b   1.000
_cell.length_c   1.000
_cell.angle_alpha   90.00
_cell.angle_beta   90.00
_cell.angle_gamma   90.00
#
_symmetry.space_group_name_H-M   'P 1'
#
loop_
_entity.id
_entity.type
_entity.pdbx_description
1 polymer ?
#
loop_
_entity_poly.entity_id
_entity_poly.type
_entity_poly.pdbx_seq_one_letter_code
_entity_poly.pdbx_strand_id
1 'polypeptide(L)'
;MNKLFFVEILRWAAFPLGIIMFLGTGTSFGFFAGASLGILATLIFWNLTTREVNNIIGNEIAKDVNASISRIGDYANFVEIKVLNSGMVVRVYLVQAQEKLGQIKTAVEMALRENDHKDRILLMQLTNMDSKDNIKAYRAILNRELFEAIKGLKKMGKK
;
A
#
# COMPACT_ATOMS: atom_id res chain seq x y z
N MET A 1 -11.26 -2.70 -19.52
CA MET A 1 -11.18 -1.47 -18.70
C MET A 1 -10.44 -1.83 -17.42
N ASN A 2 -9.26 -1.25 -17.16
CA ASN A 2 -8.45 -1.60 -15.98
C ASN A 2 -9.21 -1.26 -14.70
N LYS A 3 -9.27 -2.20 -13.75
CA LYS A 3 -9.96 -2.01 -12.45
C LYS A 3 -9.46 -0.77 -11.74
N LEU A 4 -8.15 -0.50 -11.81
CA LEU A 4 -7.53 0.68 -11.24
C LEU A 4 -8.09 1.99 -11.82
N PHE A 5 -8.17 2.09 -13.14
CA PHE A 5 -8.69 3.28 -13.83
C PHE A 5 -10.15 3.56 -13.43
N PHE A 6 -10.96 2.51 -13.30
CA PHE A 6 -12.35 2.65 -12.86
C PHE A 6 -12.46 3.20 -11.43
N VAL A 7 -11.65 2.69 -10.49
CA VAL A 7 -11.68 3.16 -9.09
C VAL A 7 -11.09 4.56 -8.95
N GLU A 8 -10.09 4.94 -9.77
CA GLU A 8 -9.58 6.30 -9.79
C GLU A 8 -10.60 7.33 -10.31
N ILE A 9 -11.40 6.97 -11.33
CA ILE A 9 -12.54 7.78 -11.76
C ILE A 9 -13.58 7.83 -10.64
N LEU A 10 -13.89 6.69 -10.02
CA LEU A 10 -14.87 6.61 -8.93
C LEU A 10 -14.47 7.50 -7.75
N ARG A 11 -13.18 7.63 -7.45
CA ARG A 11 -12.69 8.55 -6.40
C ARG A 11 -13.15 10.00 -6.64
N TRP A 12 -13.18 10.46 -7.89
CA TRP A 12 -13.69 11.79 -8.22
C TRP A 12 -15.21 11.92 -8.07
N ALA A 13 -15.94 10.80 -8.06
CA ALA A 13 -17.37 10.79 -7.74
C ALA A 13 -17.67 11.15 -6.27
N ALA A 14 -16.66 11.23 -5.39
CA ALA A 14 -16.82 11.73 -4.03
C ALA A 14 -17.45 13.13 -3.98
N PHE A 15 -17.05 14.02 -4.88
CA PHE A 15 -17.53 15.40 -4.93
C PHE A 15 -19.00 15.53 -5.32
N PRO A 16 -19.48 14.96 -6.44
CA PRO A 16 -20.90 15.00 -6.76
C PRO A 16 -21.75 14.30 -5.70
N LEU A 17 -21.25 13.23 -5.07
CA LEU A 17 -21.95 12.58 -3.96
C LEU A 17 -22.12 13.52 -2.76
N GLY A 18 -21.08 14.28 -2.41
CA GLY A 18 -21.13 15.30 -1.38
C GLY A 18 -22.11 16.44 -1.69
N ILE A 19 -22.16 16.86 -2.95
CA ILE A 19 -23.12 17.88 -3.43
C ILE A 19 -24.56 17.36 -3.32
N ILE A 20 -24.82 16.12 -3.75
CA ILE A 20 -26.15 15.50 -3.62
C ILE A 20 -26.57 15.44 -2.15
N MET A 21 -25.64 15.03 -1.27
CA MET A 21 -25.90 14.99 0.17
C MET A 21 -26.21 16.38 0.72
N PHE A 22 -25.45 17.41 0.33
CA PHE A 22 -25.71 18.80 0.71
C PHE A 22 -27.09 19.28 0.25
N LEU A 23 -27.48 19.04 -1.00
CA LEU A 23 -28.77 19.48 -1.54
C LEU A 23 -29.95 18.81 -0.83
N GLY A 24 -29.84 17.51 -0.55
CA GLY A 24 -30.89 16.77 0.16
C GLY A 24 -31.02 17.15 1.63
N THR A 25 -29.88 17.38 2.31
CA THR A 25 -29.87 17.66 3.75
C THR A 25 -30.01 19.15 4.06
N GLY A 26 -29.54 20.04 3.19
CA GLY A 26 -29.64 21.49 3.35
C GLY A 26 -31.08 22.00 3.28
N THR A 27 -31.92 21.35 2.47
CA THR A 27 -33.37 21.66 2.41
C THR A 27 -34.12 21.20 3.67
N SER A 28 -33.66 20.12 4.31
CA SER A 28 -34.35 19.50 5.45
C SER A 28 -33.85 19.99 6.83
N PHE A 29 -32.56 20.27 6.95
CA PHE A 29 -31.88 20.55 8.24
C PHE A 29 -31.18 21.93 8.27
N GLY A 30 -31.30 22.71 7.19
CA GLY A 30 -30.65 24.02 7.05
C GLY A 30 -29.21 23.95 6.56
N PHE A 31 -28.69 25.11 6.15
CA PHE A 31 -27.42 25.24 5.42
C PHE A 31 -26.23 24.64 6.17
N PHE A 32 -26.06 24.94 7.46
CA PHE A 32 -24.90 24.51 8.24
C PHE A 32 -24.85 22.99 8.41
N ALA A 33 -25.97 22.36 8.76
CA ALA A 33 -26.06 20.92 8.91
C ALA A 33 -25.84 20.20 7.57
N GLY A 34 -26.43 20.74 6.49
CA GLY A 34 -26.22 20.19 5.15
C GLY A 34 -24.77 20.30 4.68
N ALA A 35 -24.12 21.44 4.93
CA ALA A 35 -22.72 21.65 4.55
C ALA A 35 -21.79 20.66 5.28
N SER A 36 -21.98 20.47 6.59
CA SER A 36 -21.19 19.50 7.36
C SER A 36 -21.39 18.07 6.85
N LEU A 37 -22.62 17.66 6.55
CA LEU A 37 -22.92 16.31 6.02
C LEU A 37 -22.35 16.09 4.62
N GLY A 38 -22.41 17.10 3.74
CA GLY A 38 -21.81 17.03 2.40
C GLY A 38 -20.29 16.89 2.45
N ILE A 39 -19.62 17.65 3.31
CA ILE A 39 -18.17 17.54 3.54
C ILE A 39 -17.81 16.16 4.09
N LEU A 40 -18.53 15.69 5.12
CA LEU A 40 -18.30 14.37 5.70
C LEU A 40 -18.48 13.25 4.67
N ALA A 41 -19.55 13.28 3.88
CA ALA A 41 -19.80 12.30 2.83
C ALA A 41 -18.66 12.26 1.80
N THR A 42 -18.20 13.44 1.36
CA THR A 42 -17.07 13.57 0.43
C THR A 42 -15.80 12.95 1.02
N LEU A 43 -15.45 13.31 2.26
CA LEU A 43 -14.23 12.83 2.93
C LEU A 43 -14.26 11.31 3.17
N ILE A 44 -15.40 10.78 3.60
CA ILE A 44 -15.57 9.34 3.83
C ILE A 44 -15.43 8.59 2.51
N PHE A 45 -16.13 9.03 1.47
CA PHE A 45 -16.10 8.36 0.17
C PHE A 45 -14.71 8.42 -0.47
N TRP A 46 -14.05 9.58 -0.40
CA TRP A 46 -12.68 9.76 -0.89
C TRP A 46 -11.70 8.82 -0.18
N ASN A 47 -11.81 8.69 1.15
CA ASN A 47 -10.96 7.80 1.92
C ASN A 47 -11.22 6.32 1.58
N LEU A 48 -12.47 5.92 1.42
CA LEU A 48 -12.83 4.54 1.05
C LEU A 48 -12.26 4.16 -0.33
N THR A 49 -12.47 5.01 -1.34
CA THR A 49 -11.91 4.76 -2.68
C THR A 49 -10.40 4.79 -2.69
N THR A 50 -9.76 5.71 -1.95
CA THR A 50 -8.29 5.76 -1.84
C THR A 50 -7.73 4.49 -1.21
N ARG A 51 -8.37 3.96 -0.16
CA ARG A 51 -7.98 2.67 0.43
C ARG A 51 -8.09 1.53 -0.59
N GLU A 52 -9.16 1.51 -1.38
CA GLU A 52 -9.36 0.46 -2.36
C GLU A 52 -8.35 0.52 -3.52
N VAL A 53 -8.03 1.71 -4.01
CA VAL A 53 -6.93 1.92 -4.97
C VAL A 53 -5.62 1.33 -4.42
N ASN A 54 -5.30 1.64 -3.16
CA ASN A 54 -4.09 1.14 -2.53
C ASN A 54 -4.11 -0.38 -2.33
N ASN A 55 -5.27 -0.96 -2.02
CA ASN A 55 -5.43 -2.42 -1.92
C ASN A 55 -5.22 -3.12 -3.27
N ILE A 56 -5.77 -2.56 -4.36
CA ILE A 56 -5.62 -3.11 -5.71
C ILE A 56 -4.14 -3.10 -6.11
N ILE A 57 -3.48 -1.95 -5.98
CA ILE A 57 -2.05 -1.82 -6.28
C ILE A 57 -1.22 -2.75 -5.40
N GLY A 58 -1.53 -2.81 -4.11
CA GLY A 58 -0.86 -3.73 -3.19
C GLY A 58 -1.00 -5.18 -3.65
N ASN A 59 -2.20 -5.62 -4.00
CA ASN A 59 -2.43 -6.99 -4.47
C ASN A 59 -1.67 -7.30 -5.77
N GLU A 60 -1.58 -6.34 -6.70
CA GLU A 60 -0.78 -6.49 -7.93
C GLU A 60 0.71 -6.64 -7.60
N ILE A 61 1.26 -5.78 -6.74
CA ILE A 61 2.65 -5.87 -6.29
C ILE A 61 2.92 -7.21 -5.58
N ALA A 62 2.04 -7.62 -4.66
CA ALA A 62 2.19 -8.88 -3.94
C ALA A 62 2.17 -10.09 -4.89
N LYS A 63 1.32 -10.04 -5.92
CA LYS A 63 1.24 -11.07 -6.94
C LYS A 63 2.53 -11.16 -7.74
N ASP A 64 3.11 -10.04 -8.15
CA ASP A 64 4.37 -10.01 -8.90
C ASP A 64 5.55 -10.51 -8.06
N VAL A 65 5.61 -10.10 -6.80
CA VAL A 65 6.60 -10.60 -5.82
C VAL A 65 6.48 -12.11 -5.67
N ASN A 66 5.28 -12.62 -5.41
CA ASN A 66 5.04 -14.06 -5.24
C ASN A 66 5.39 -14.83 -6.51
N ALA A 67 4.98 -14.35 -7.68
CA ALA A 67 5.33 -14.96 -8.96
C ALA A 67 6.86 -15.02 -9.16
N SER A 68 7.58 -14.00 -8.72
CA SER A 68 9.04 -13.92 -8.84
C SER A 68 9.75 -14.89 -7.90
N ILE A 69 9.25 -15.06 -6.67
CA ILE A 69 9.74 -16.06 -5.72
C ILE A 69 9.47 -17.47 -6.25
N SER A 70 8.25 -17.74 -6.73
CA SER A 70 7.85 -19.05 -7.26
C SER A 70 8.64 -19.48 -8.50
N ARG A 71 9.17 -18.54 -9.28
CA ARG A 71 10.08 -18.86 -10.41
C ARG A 71 11.44 -19.40 -9.97
N ILE A 72 11.89 -19.07 -8.76
CA ILE A 72 13.17 -19.54 -8.20
C ILE A 72 12.98 -20.87 -7.48
N GLY A 73 11.88 -21.00 -6.74
CA GLY A 73 11.54 -22.23 -6.04
C GLY A 73 10.26 -22.10 -5.21
N ASP A 74 9.78 -23.23 -4.69
CA ASP A 74 8.57 -23.29 -3.88
C ASP A 74 8.89 -23.01 -2.40
N TYR A 75 9.16 -21.74 -2.09
CA TYR A 75 9.43 -21.28 -0.73
C TYR A 75 8.14 -20.76 -0.09
N ALA A 76 7.86 -21.23 1.12
CA ALA A 76 6.83 -20.63 1.95
C ALA A 76 7.19 -19.16 2.22
N ASN A 77 6.34 -18.26 1.74
CA ASN A 77 6.56 -16.82 1.82
C ASN A 77 5.30 -16.10 2.33
N PHE A 78 5.52 -14.90 2.86
CA PHE A 78 4.47 -13.98 3.25
C PHE A 78 4.86 -12.58 2.77
N VAL A 79 3.94 -11.92 2.07
CA VAL A 79 4.15 -10.55 1.59
C VAL A 79 3.21 -9.62 2.35
N GLU A 80 3.80 -8.63 3.02
CA GLU A 80 3.08 -7.57 3.71
C GLU A 80 3.33 -6.25 2.98
N ILE A 81 2.26 -5.57 2.61
CA ILE A 81 2.33 -4.27 1.97
C ILE A 81 1.81 -3.24 2.96
N LYS A 82 2.69 -2.34 3.36
CA LYS A 82 2.37 -1.26 4.29
C LYS A 82 2.27 0.04 3.52
N VAL A 83 1.07 0.60 3.48
CA VAL A 83 0.80 1.89 2.86
C VAL A 83 1.18 3.00 3.83
N LEU A 84 2.00 3.95 3.36
CA LEU A 84 2.36 5.19 4.04
C LEU A 84 1.89 6.37 3.19
N ASN A 85 1.84 7.57 3.78
CA ASN A 85 1.49 8.78 3.05
C ASN A 85 2.46 9.09 1.89
N SER A 86 3.70 8.61 1.96
CA SER A 86 4.75 8.84 0.98
C SER A 86 4.94 7.70 -0.03
N GLY A 87 4.15 6.63 0.05
CA GLY A 87 4.29 5.44 -0.79
C GLY A 87 4.07 4.13 -0.04
N MET A 88 4.39 3.01 -0.68
CA MET A 88 4.20 1.66 -0.15
C MET A 88 5.53 1.02 0.22
N VAL A 89 5.56 0.33 1.35
CA VAL A 89 6.69 -0.51 1.77
C VAL A 89 6.30 -1.96 1.54
N VAL A 90 7.10 -2.65 0.73
CA VAL A 90 6.92 -4.07 0.41
C VAL A 90 7.81 -4.89 1.32
N ARG A 91 7.21 -5.71 2.19
CA ARG A 91 7.93 -6.59 3.10
C ARG A 91 7.73 -8.03 2.70
N VAL A 92 8.82 -8.73 2.46
CA VAL A 92 8.82 -10.14 2.08
C VAL A 92 9.45 -10.93 3.20
N TYR A 93 8.69 -11.86 3.77
CA TYR A 93 9.16 -12.79 4.77
C TYR A 93 9.24 -14.18 4.12
N LEU A 94 10.45 -14.73 4.03
CA LEU A 94 10.69 -16.08 3.53
C LEU A 94 10.88 -17.03 4.70
N VAL A 95 10.43 -18.27 4.56
CA VAL A 95 10.65 -19.32 5.56
C VAL A 95 11.72 -20.29 5.04
N GLN A 96 12.80 -20.46 5.81
CA GLN A 96 13.88 -21.42 5.52
C GLN A 96 14.54 -21.26 4.13
N ALA A 97 14.62 -20.03 3.60
CA ALA A 97 15.17 -19.74 2.26
C ALA A 97 16.57 -19.10 2.30
N GLN A 98 17.34 -19.33 3.39
CA GLN A 98 18.62 -18.65 3.64
C GLN A 98 19.62 -18.79 2.47
N GLU A 99 19.71 -19.98 1.87
CA GLU A 99 20.67 -20.28 0.80
C GLU A 99 20.37 -19.54 -0.51
N LYS A 100 19.10 -19.20 -0.77
CA LYS A 100 18.65 -18.56 -2.00
C LYS A 100 18.22 -17.10 -1.81
N LEU A 101 18.40 -16.56 -0.61
CA LEU A 101 17.98 -15.21 -0.25
C LEU A 101 18.52 -14.14 -1.22
N GLY A 102 19.79 -14.25 -1.64
CA GLY A 102 20.38 -13.33 -2.60
C GLY A 102 19.70 -13.38 -3.97
N GLN A 103 19.43 -14.58 -4.50
CA GLN A 103 18.77 -14.77 -5.79
C GLN A 103 17.33 -14.26 -5.75
N ILE A 104 16.61 -14.55 -4.66
CA ILE A 104 15.24 -14.09 -4.45
C ILE A 104 15.19 -12.56 -4.34
N LYS A 105 16.11 -11.96 -3.59
CA LYS A 105 16.21 -10.51 -3.48
C LYS A 105 16.36 -9.85 -4.84
N THR A 106 17.29 -10.31 -5.68
CA THR A 106 17.50 -9.74 -7.02
C THR A 106 16.27 -9.90 -7.91
N ALA A 107 15.64 -11.08 -7.91
CA ALA A 107 14.44 -11.30 -8.72
C ALA A 107 13.25 -10.44 -8.28
N VAL A 108 13.04 -10.30 -6.97
CA VAL A 108 11.99 -9.42 -6.44
C VAL A 108 12.31 -7.95 -6.74
N GLU A 109 13.56 -7.50 -6.57
CA GLU A 109 13.94 -6.13 -6.92
C GLU A 109 13.74 -5.82 -8.40
N MET A 110 14.06 -6.76 -9.30
CA MET A 110 13.78 -6.62 -10.73
C MET A 110 12.28 -6.54 -11.01
N ALA A 111 11.49 -7.45 -10.42
CA ALA A 111 10.04 -7.44 -10.59
C ALA A 111 9.40 -6.13 -10.10
N LEU A 112 9.85 -5.60 -8.97
CA LEU A 112 9.36 -4.32 -8.44
C LEU A 112 9.80 -3.12 -9.30
N ARG A 113 10.96 -3.18 -9.95
CA ARG A 113 11.44 -2.13 -10.87
C ARG A 113 10.72 -2.14 -12.22
N GLU A 114 10.28 -3.30 -12.67
CA GLU A 114 9.53 -3.49 -13.91
C GLU A 114 8.01 -3.36 -13.72
N ASN A 115 7.53 -3.38 -12.47
CA ASN A 115 6.12 -3.22 -12.14
C ASN A 115 5.58 -1.83 -12.54
N ASP A 116 4.33 -1.79 -13.02
CA ASP A 116 3.63 -0.57 -13.45
C ASP A 116 3.47 0.47 -12.32
N HIS A 117 3.59 0.06 -11.06
CA HIS A 117 3.44 0.89 -9.86
C HIS A 117 4.76 1.14 -9.13
N LYS A 118 5.91 0.96 -9.78
CA LYS A 118 7.25 1.18 -9.18
C LYS A 118 7.41 2.53 -8.48
N ASP A 119 6.81 3.59 -9.02
CA ASP A 119 6.88 4.95 -8.47
C ASP A 119 6.14 5.07 -7.13
N ARG A 120 5.24 4.14 -6.83
CA ARG A 120 4.53 4.06 -5.55
C ARG A 120 5.29 3.22 -4.52
N ILE A 121 6.36 2.52 -4.90
CA ILE A 121 7.15 1.69 -3.99
C ILE A 121 8.25 2.54 -3.38
N LEU A 122 8.19 2.74 -2.07
CA LEU A 122 9.18 3.51 -1.32
C LEU A 122 10.41 2.67 -0.97
N LEU A 123 10.18 1.43 -0.51
CA LEU A 123 11.23 0.56 -0.01
C LEU A 123 10.77 -0.90 -0.10
N MET A 124 11.70 -1.79 -0.44
CA MET A 124 11.55 -3.22 -0.28
C MET A 124 12.42 -3.71 0.88
N GLN A 125 11.83 -4.52 1.76
CA GLN A 125 12.52 -5.19 2.85
C GLN A 125 12.31 -6.70 2.69
N LEU A 126 13.39 -7.47 2.68
CA LEU A 126 13.34 -8.92 2.56
C LEU A 126 14.06 -9.56 3.73
N THR A 127 13.42 -10.53 4.38
CA THR A 127 13.98 -11.23 5.53
C THR A 127 13.70 -12.73 5.46
N ASN A 128 14.63 -13.54 5.95
CA ASN A 128 14.44 -14.96 6.14
C ASN A 128 14.10 -15.23 7.61
N MET A 129 13.12 -16.10 7.82
CA MET A 129 12.64 -16.52 9.13
C MET A 129 12.73 -18.03 9.26
N ASP A 130 12.92 -18.50 10.48
CA ASP A 130 12.95 -19.94 10.77
C ASP A 130 11.54 -20.57 10.77
N SER A 131 10.53 -19.81 11.20
CA SER A 131 9.12 -20.21 11.27
C SER A 131 8.18 -19.02 11.09
N LYS A 132 6.94 -19.28 10.69
CA LYS A 132 5.83 -18.30 10.59
C LYS A 132 5.49 -17.67 11.94
N ASP A 133 5.75 -18.35 13.05
CA ASP A 133 5.44 -17.84 14.40
C ASP A 133 6.26 -16.59 14.76
N ASN A 134 7.42 -16.42 14.10
CA ASN A 134 8.33 -15.31 14.37
C ASN A 134 7.95 -14.00 13.65
N ILE A 135 6.92 -13.99 12.79
CA ILE A 135 6.54 -12.81 11.99
C ILE A 135 6.41 -11.54 12.85
N LYS A 136 5.82 -11.64 14.05
CA LYS A 136 5.65 -10.48 14.93
C LYS A 136 6.99 -9.89 15.39
N ALA A 137 7.97 -10.74 15.71
CA ALA A 137 9.30 -10.30 16.14
C ALA A 137 10.06 -9.65 14.98
N TYR A 138 10.07 -10.29 13.80
CA TYR A 138 10.70 -9.74 12.60
C TYR A 138 10.03 -8.43 12.16
N ARG A 139 8.70 -8.33 12.24
CA ARG A 139 7.98 -7.08 11.95
C ARG A 139 8.42 -5.92 12.87
N ALA A 140 8.70 -6.19 14.14
CA ALA A 140 9.18 -5.17 15.07
C ALA A 140 10.58 -4.66 14.69
N ILE A 141 11.47 -5.57 14.27
CA ILE A 141 12.81 -5.23 13.77
C ILE A 141 12.70 -4.38 12.49
N LEU A 142 11.95 -4.87 11.49
CA LEU A 142 11.74 -4.15 10.23
C LEU A 142 11.06 -2.79 10.40
N ASN A 143 10.21 -2.63 11.42
CA ASN A 143 9.63 -1.34 11.77
C ASN A 143 10.68 -0.35 12.29
N ARG A 144 11.63 -0.80 13.13
CA ARG A 144 12.72 0.05 13.62
C ARG A 144 13.63 0.48 12.47
N GLU A 145 14.04 -0.47 11.62
CA GLU A 145 14.85 -0.18 10.43
C GLU A 145 14.16 0.80 9.48
N LEU A 146 12.85 0.61 9.23
CA LEU A 146 12.07 1.53 8.41
C LEU A 146 12.05 2.94 9.01
N PHE A 147 11.92 3.05 10.34
CA PHE A 147 11.91 4.33 11.03
C PHE A 147 13.25 5.06 10.90
N GLU A 148 14.36 4.32 11.01
CA GLU A 148 15.71 4.84 10.84
C GLU A 148 15.96 5.28 9.38
N ALA A 149 15.54 4.48 8.40
CA ALA A 149 15.64 4.82 6.99
C ALA A 149 14.86 6.10 6.66
N ILE A 150 13.62 6.22 7.13
CA ILE A 150 12.80 7.43 6.92
C ILE A 150 13.42 8.66 7.60
N LYS A 151 13.96 8.49 8.82
CA LYS A 151 14.65 9.58 9.55
C LYS A 151 15.92 10.04 8.82
N GLY A 152 16.66 9.11 8.22
CA GLY A 152 17.81 9.40 7.37
C GLY A 152 17.44 10.20 6.12
N LEU A 153 16.42 9.77 5.39
CA LEU A 153 15.92 10.47 4.20
C LEU A 153 15.43 11.89 4.50
N LYS A 154 14.71 12.07 5.62
CA LYS A 154 14.22 13.40 6.05
C LYS A 154 15.35 14.36 6.42
N LYS A 155 16.52 13.86 6.84
CA LYS A 155 17.71 14.68 7.11
C LYS A 155 18.42 15.10 5.81
N MET A 156 18.36 14.30 4.76
CA MET A 156 19.00 14.62 3.46
C MET A 156 18.18 15.62 2.62
N GLY A 157 16.86 15.60 2.70
CA GLY A 157 15.98 16.59 2.02
C GLY A 157 15.88 17.97 2.68
N LYS A 158 16.76 18.26 3.66
CA LYS A 158 16.85 19.55 4.38
C LYS A 158 18.17 20.29 4.08
N LYS A 159 18.84 19.96 2.97
CA LYS A 159 19.99 20.71 2.44
C LYS A 159 19.58 21.51 1.23
#